data_AF-A0A939HK58-F1
#
_entry.id   AF-A0A939HK58-F1
#
_cell.length_a   1.000
_cell.length_b   1.000
_cell.length_c   1.000
_cell.angle_alpha   90.00
_cell.angle_beta   90.00
_cell.angle_gamma   90.00
#
_symmetry.space_group_name_H-M   'P 1'
#
loop_
_entity.id
_entity.type
_entity.pdbx_description
1 polymer ?
#
loop_
_entity_poly.entity_id
_entity_poly.type
_entity_poly.pdbx_seq_one_letter_code
_entity_poly.pdbx_strand_id
1 'polypeptide(L)'
;MPIATPEIYSEMIDRAKAGGFAFPAVNVTSSQTLNAAIRGFAEAESDGIIQVSTGGAAYWSGASVKDMVAGSLGFAAFAREVARNYNVNIALHTDHCPKDKLDGFVLPLLAASEEAVKSGKDPIFNSHMWDGSHETLSENLRIGRELLERAAAAKIILEVEIGTVGGE
;
A
#
# COMPACT_ATOMS: atom_id res chain seq x y z
N MET A 1 9.54 0.18 -16.64
CA MET A 1 8.77 -0.98 -16.12
C MET A 1 7.90 -0.50 -14.97
N PRO A 2 6.66 -0.97 -14.85
CA PRO A 2 5.64 -0.26 -14.10
C PRO A 2 5.64 -0.61 -12.62
N ILE A 3 4.67 -0.02 -11.90
CA ILE A 3 4.14 -0.58 -10.66
C ILE A 3 3.97 -2.10 -10.82
N ALA A 4 4.43 -2.85 -9.83
CA ALA A 4 4.38 -4.32 -9.82
C ALA A 4 2.94 -4.79 -10.08
N THR A 5 2.76 -5.81 -10.92
CA THR A 5 1.48 -6.53 -10.96
C THR A 5 1.31 -7.33 -9.68
N PRO A 6 0.10 -7.82 -9.35
CA PRO A 6 -0.09 -8.71 -8.21
C PRO A 6 0.84 -9.94 -8.22
N GLU A 7 1.06 -10.53 -9.39
CA GLU A 7 1.92 -11.69 -9.58
C GLU A 7 3.38 -11.34 -9.31
N ILE A 8 3.88 -10.23 -9.89
CA ILE A 8 5.24 -9.73 -9.64
C ILE A 8 5.43 -9.42 -8.16
N TYR A 9 4.45 -8.80 -7.50
CA TYR A 9 4.59 -8.48 -6.08
C TYR A 9 4.63 -9.73 -5.20
N SER A 10 3.84 -10.77 -5.49
CA SER A 10 3.96 -12.06 -4.82
C SER A 10 5.36 -12.67 -5.00
N GLU A 11 5.86 -12.68 -6.24
CA GLU A 11 7.20 -13.19 -6.56
C GLU A 11 8.31 -12.40 -5.85
N MET A 12 8.16 -11.07 -5.72
CA MET A 12 9.07 -10.24 -4.94
C MET A 12 9.15 -10.79 -3.50
N ILE A 13 8.02 -10.94 -2.81
CA ILE A 13 7.97 -11.41 -1.42
C ILE A 13 8.55 -12.82 -1.27
N ASP A 14 8.20 -13.74 -2.19
CA ASP A 14 8.72 -15.11 -2.18
C ASP A 14 10.24 -15.13 -2.38
N ARG A 15 10.76 -14.32 -3.30
CA ARG A 15 12.20 -14.18 -3.55
C ARG A 15 12.94 -13.60 -2.35
N ALA A 16 12.38 -12.59 -1.69
CA ALA A 16 12.93 -12.02 -0.46
C ALA A 16 12.99 -13.07 0.65
N LYS A 17 11.92 -13.85 0.82
CA LYS A 17 11.85 -14.93 1.81
C LYS A 17 12.89 -16.03 1.54
N ALA A 18 12.98 -16.50 0.30
CA ALA A 18 13.91 -17.55 -0.10
C ALA A 18 15.39 -17.08 -0.04
N GLY A 19 15.63 -15.82 -0.38
CA GLY A 19 16.97 -15.22 -0.40
C GLY A 19 17.46 -14.68 0.94
N GLY A 20 16.59 -14.60 1.96
CA GLY A 20 16.96 -14.08 3.28
C GLY A 20 17.23 -12.57 3.30
N PHE A 21 16.50 -11.80 2.49
CA PHE A 21 16.57 -10.34 2.47
C PHE A 21 15.17 -9.73 2.62
N ALA A 22 15.09 -8.40 2.67
CA ALA A 22 13.85 -7.64 2.76
C ALA A 22 13.84 -6.49 1.75
N PHE A 23 12.65 -6.00 1.40
CA PHE A 23 12.50 -4.76 0.66
C PHE A 23 12.21 -3.61 1.62
N PRO A 24 12.77 -2.41 1.37
CA PRO A 24 12.36 -1.21 2.08
C PRO A 24 10.92 -0.82 1.69
N ALA A 25 10.11 -0.48 2.69
CA ALA A 25 8.82 0.19 2.53
C ALA A 25 8.95 1.66 2.97
N VAL A 26 8.92 2.59 2.01
CA VAL A 26 9.24 4.00 2.24
C VAL A 26 7.96 4.83 2.26
N ASN A 27 7.66 5.48 3.38
CA ASN A 27 6.57 6.45 3.46
C ASN A 27 6.85 7.67 2.59
N VAL A 28 5.87 8.08 1.79
CA VAL A 28 5.96 9.28 0.94
C VAL A 28 4.75 10.18 1.15
N THR A 29 4.96 11.48 0.97
CA THR A 29 3.93 12.52 1.22
C THR A 29 3.83 13.51 0.07
N SER A 30 4.64 13.37 -0.97
CA SER A 30 4.68 14.32 -2.08
C SER A 30 5.31 13.71 -3.33
N SER A 31 5.17 14.40 -4.47
CA SER A 31 5.83 13.98 -5.70
C SER A 31 7.35 13.98 -5.56
N GLN A 32 7.91 14.89 -4.73
CA GLN A 32 9.35 14.91 -4.46
C GLN A 32 9.81 13.68 -3.67
N THR A 33 9.11 13.31 -2.60
CA THR A 33 9.48 12.15 -1.77
C THR A 33 9.26 10.82 -2.51
N LEU A 34 8.20 10.74 -3.31
CA LEU A 34 7.98 9.64 -4.24
C LEU A 34 9.11 9.48 -5.27
N ASN A 35 9.47 10.55 -5.97
CA ASN A 35 10.56 10.51 -6.94
C ASN A 35 11.91 10.15 -6.28
N ALA A 36 12.15 10.63 -5.06
CA ALA A 36 13.35 10.29 -4.30
C ALA A 36 13.40 8.79 -3.95
N ALA A 37 12.30 8.21 -3.47
CA ALA A 37 12.22 6.77 -3.16
C ALA A 37 12.45 5.90 -4.41
N ILE A 38 11.76 6.21 -5.52
CA ILE A 38 11.92 5.48 -6.79
C ILE A 38 13.36 5.57 -7.30
N ARG A 39 13.97 6.75 -7.26
CA ARG A 39 15.37 6.93 -7.64
C ARG A 39 16.30 6.09 -6.76
N GLY A 40 16.09 6.09 -5.45
CA GLY A 40 16.89 5.29 -4.51
C GLY A 40 16.82 3.79 -4.83
N PHE A 41 15.63 3.28 -5.15
CA PHE A 41 15.46 1.89 -5.58
C PHE A 41 16.18 1.59 -6.89
N ALA A 42 16.04 2.47 -7.88
CA ALA A 42 16.68 2.30 -9.17
C ALA A 42 18.21 2.35 -9.10
N GLU A 43 18.79 3.28 -8.33
CA GLU A 43 20.25 3.37 -8.13
C GLU A 43 20.80 2.20 -7.32
N ALA A 44 20.00 1.59 -6.44
CA ALA A 44 20.35 0.38 -5.71
C ALA A 44 20.11 -0.91 -6.52
N GLU A 45 19.61 -0.82 -7.76
CA GLU A 45 19.16 -1.96 -8.57
C GLU A 45 18.21 -2.89 -7.81
N SER A 46 17.36 -2.30 -6.96
CA SER A 46 16.45 -3.00 -6.06
C SER A 46 15.01 -2.72 -6.41
N ASP A 47 14.17 -3.75 -6.35
CA ASP A 47 12.72 -3.53 -6.22
C ASP A 47 12.41 -2.90 -4.84
N GLY A 48 11.23 -2.33 -4.68
CA GLY A 48 10.87 -1.66 -3.42
C GLY A 48 9.38 -1.47 -3.21
N ILE A 49 9.03 -1.06 -2.00
CA ILE A 49 7.65 -0.75 -1.61
C ILE A 49 7.57 0.74 -1.29
N ILE A 50 6.54 1.41 -1.79
CA ILE A 50 6.23 2.80 -1.45
C ILE A 50 4.88 2.81 -0.75
N GLN A 51 4.83 3.47 0.40
CA GLN A 51 3.64 3.50 1.23
C GLN A 51 3.15 4.90 1.58
N VAL A 52 1.86 5.00 1.82
CA VAL A 52 1.23 6.18 2.39
C VAL A 52 0.53 5.82 3.69
N SER A 53 0.84 6.56 4.76
CA SER A 53 0.06 6.51 6.00
C SER A 53 -1.23 7.31 5.87
N THR A 54 -2.15 7.17 6.82
CA THR A 54 -3.36 8.01 6.90
C THR A 54 -3.03 9.50 6.81
N GLY A 55 -2.00 9.96 7.55
CA GLY A 55 -1.51 11.34 7.50
C GLY A 55 -0.88 11.71 6.17
N GLY A 56 -0.07 10.83 5.57
CA GLY A 56 0.54 11.06 4.26
C GLY A 56 -0.49 11.15 3.15
N ALA A 57 -1.47 10.24 3.14
CA ALA A 57 -2.61 10.23 2.23
C ALA A 57 -3.42 11.53 2.35
N ALA A 58 -3.77 11.95 3.57
CA ALA A 58 -4.46 13.23 3.78
C ALA A 58 -3.64 14.42 3.24
N TYR A 59 -2.32 14.41 3.42
CA TYR A 59 -1.46 15.48 2.92
C TYR A 59 -1.42 15.53 1.38
N TRP A 60 -1.40 14.38 0.69
CA TRP A 60 -1.47 14.29 -0.77
C TRP A 60 -2.74 14.92 -1.37
N SER A 61 -3.84 14.96 -0.62
CA SER A 61 -5.07 15.63 -1.05
C SER A 61 -5.03 17.17 -0.93
N GLY A 62 -3.98 17.71 -0.30
CA GLY A 62 -3.85 19.12 0.05
C GLY A 62 -4.14 19.38 1.52
N ALA A 63 -3.32 20.24 2.15
CA ALA A 63 -3.34 20.49 3.59
C ALA A 63 -4.68 21.05 4.13
N SER A 64 -5.49 21.66 3.27
CA SER A 64 -6.83 22.17 3.60
C SER A 64 -7.96 21.17 3.33
N VAL A 65 -7.74 20.15 2.50
CA VAL A 65 -8.76 19.15 2.11
C VAL A 65 -8.71 17.95 3.06
N LYS A 66 -7.51 17.39 3.29
CA LYS A 66 -7.27 16.26 4.21
C LYS A 66 -8.14 15.01 3.94
N ASP A 67 -8.43 14.73 2.68
CA ASP A 67 -9.15 13.53 2.23
C ASP A 67 -8.15 12.39 1.94
N MET A 68 -8.16 11.35 2.77
CA MET A 68 -7.24 10.22 2.65
C MET A 68 -7.45 9.42 1.36
N VAL A 69 -8.69 9.29 0.88
CA VAL A 69 -9.00 8.51 -0.33
C VAL A 69 -8.54 9.28 -1.55
N ALA A 70 -8.93 10.55 -1.68
CA ALA A 70 -8.55 11.38 -2.81
C ALA A 70 -7.03 11.53 -2.92
N GLY A 71 -6.35 11.75 -1.79
CA GLY A 71 -4.89 11.85 -1.77
C GLY A 71 -4.20 10.55 -2.17
N SER A 72 -4.69 9.40 -1.69
CA SER A 72 -4.15 8.08 -2.06
C SER A 72 -4.34 7.75 -3.54
N LEU A 73 -5.50 8.06 -4.11
CA LEU A 73 -5.78 7.87 -5.53
C LEU A 73 -4.92 8.78 -6.41
N GLY A 74 -4.75 10.04 -6.00
CA GLY A 74 -3.86 10.99 -6.68
C GLY A 74 -2.39 10.54 -6.64
N PHE A 75 -1.92 10.12 -5.46
CA PHE A 75 -0.61 9.50 -5.27
C PHE A 75 -0.42 8.28 -6.19
N ALA A 76 -1.33 7.31 -6.15
CA ALA A 76 -1.20 6.07 -6.91
C ALA A 76 -1.21 6.31 -8.42
N ALA A 77 -2.02 7.26 -8.91
CA ALA A 77 -2.03 7.65 -10.31
C ALA A 77 -0.71 8.28 -10.74
N PHE A 78 -0.16 9.22 -9.95
CA PHE A 78 1.12 9.84 -10.24
C PHE A 78 2.27 8.83 -10.19
N ALA A 79 2.31 7.99 -9.15
CA ALA A 79 3.31 6.92 -8.99
C ALA A 79 3.31 5.98 -10.20
N ARG A 80 2.13 5.58 -10.68
CA ARG A 80 2.00 4.70 -11.84
C ARG A 80 2.51 5.32 -13.13
N GLU A 81 2.42 6.63 -13.28
CA GLU A 81 2.98 7.33 -14.43
C GLU A 81 4.50 7.42 -14.35
N VAL A 82 5.05 7.91 -13.23
CA VAL A 82 6.49 8.17 -13.12
C VAL A 82 7.32 6.89 -13.02
N ALA A 83 6.79 5.83 -12.40
CA ALA A 83 7.48 4.54 -12.25
C ALA A 83 7.84 3.89 -13.59
N ARG A 84 7.06 4.17 -14.66
CA ARG A 84 7.30 3.60 -16.00
C ARG A 84 8.70 3.85 -16.53
N ASN A 85 9.33 4.94 -16.10
CA ASN A 85 10.65 5.39 -16.53
C ASN A 85 11.81 4.65 -15.84
N TYR A 86 11.54 3.74 -14.91
CA TYR A 86 12.55 3.04 -14.14
C TYR A 86 12.53 1.53 -14.44
N ASN A 87 13.66 0.86 -14.22
CA ASN A 87 13.85 -0.56 -14.53
C ASN A 87 13.78 -1.46 -13.28
N VAL A 88 13.08 -1.01 -12.24
CA VAL A 88 12.80 -1.76 -11.01
C VAL A 88 11.29 -1.86 -10.79
N ASN A 89 10.85 -2.88 -10.07
CA ASN A 89 9.45 -3.06 -9.70
C ASN A 89 9.15 -2.31 -8.40
N ILE A 90 8.03 -1.58 -8.40
CA ILE A 90 7.58 -0.80 -7.25
C ILE A 90 6.19 -1.29 -6.86
N ALA A 91 6.03 -1.73 -5.62
CA ALA A 91 4.72 -2.02 -5.06
C ALA A 91 4.17 -0.80 -4.32
N LEU A 92 2.87 -0.54 -4.46
CA LEU A 92 2.16 0.50 -3.73
C LEU A 92 1.44 -0.10 -2.52
N HIS A 93 1.62 0.52 -1.36
CA HIS A 93 1.07 0.07 -0.09
C HIS A 93 0.35 1.20 0.65
N THR A 94 -0.64 0.88 1.48
CA THR A 94 -1.14 1.80 2.51
C THR A 94 -0.74 1.28 3.88
N ASP A 95 -0.10 2.14 4.64
CA ASP A 95 0.42 1.89 5.98
C ASP A 95 -0.71 1.93 7.03
N HIS A 96 -0.38 1.84 8.32
CA HIS A 96 -1.29 1.73 9.48
C HIS A 96 -2.70 2.33 9.27
N CYS A 97 -3.71 1.46 9.23
CA CYS A 97 -5.13 1.82 9.20
C CYS A 97 -5.87 1.24 10.42
N PRO A 98 -6.09 2.03 11.48
CA PRO A 98 -6.86 1.60 12.64
C PRO A 98 -8.36 1.54 12.35
N LYS A 99 -9.11 0.91 13.25
CA LYS A 99 -10.55 0.63 13.10
C LYS A 99 -11.39 1.84 12.74
N ASP A 100 -11.15 2.99 13.38
CA ASP A 100 -11.89 4.24 13.17
C ASP A 100 -11.58 4.92 11.82
N LYS A 101 -10.55 4.45 11.09
CA LYS A 101 -10.16 4.97 9.78
C LYS A 101 -10.55 4.05 8.63
N LEU A 102 -10.95 2.81 8.88
CA LEU A 102 -11.29 1.83 7.83
C LEU A 102 -12.29 2.39 6.82
N ASP A 103 -13.41 2.93 7.29
CA ASP A 103 -14.50 3.45 6.45
C ASP A 103 -14.07 4.65 5.59
N GLY A 104 -13.06 5.41 6.05
CA GLY A 104 -12.55 6.60 5.37
C GLY A 104 -11.24 6.39 4.63
N PHE A 105 -10.68 5.17 4.60
CA PHE A 105 -9.36 4.90 4.03
C PHE A 105 -9.28 3.56 3.29
N VAL A 106 -9.01 2.45 3.98
CA VAL A 106 -8.77 1.15 3.33
C VAL A 106 -10.02 0.61 2.63
N LEU A 107 -11.22 0.72 3.23
CA LEU A 107 -12.43 0.15 2.63
C LEU A 107 -12.81 0.83 1.30
N PRO A 108 -12.79 2.17 1.17
CA PRO A 108 -12.99 2.82 -0.13
C PRO A 108 -11.90 2.50 -1.17
N LEU A 109 -10.63 2.41 -0.76
CA LEU A 109 -9.52 2.09 -1.67
C LEU A 109 -9.59 0.65 -2.17
N LEU A 110 -10.00 -0.27 -1.30
CA LEU A 110 -10.26 -1.66 -1.64
C LEU A 110 -11.43 -1.76 -2.62
N ALA A 111 -12.53 -1.05 -2.37
CA ALA A 111 -13.67 -1.00 -3.29
C ALA A 111 -13.26 -0.46 -4.69
N ALA A 112 -12.45 0.59 -4.73
CA ALA A 112 -11.94 1.11 -6.00
C ALA A 112 -11.05 0.10 -6.75
N SER A 113 -10.24 -0.68 -6.02
CA SER A 113 -9.43 -1.75 -6.61
C SER A 113 -10.27 -2.94 -7.06
N GLU A 114 -11.32 -3.32 -6.32
CA GLU A 114 -12.29 -4.35 -6.73
C GLU A 114 -12.94 -3.98 -8.07
N GLU A 115 -13.35 -2.72 -8.26
CA GLU A 115 -13.90 -2.25 -9.54
C GLU A 115 -12.86 -2.25 -10.67
N ALA A 116 -11.61 -1.89 -10.37
CA ALA A 116 -10.52 -1.96 -11.34
C ALA A 116 -10.30 -3.41 -11.82
N VAL A 117 -10.25 -4.37 -10.89
CA VAL A 117 -10.07 -5.80 -11.19
C VAL A 117 -11.25 -6.38 -11.97
N LYS A 118 -12.49 -6.05 -11.59
CA LYS A 118 -13.69 -6.42 -12.37
C LYS A 118 -13.65 -5.89 -13.80
N SER A 119 -13.06 -4.72 -14.01
CA SER A 119 -12.86 -4.12 -15.34
C SER A 119 -11.67 -4.68 -16.13
N GLY A 120 -10.97 -5.70 -15.60
CA GLY A 120 -9.82 -6.34 -16.25
C GLY A 120 -8.50 -5.58 -16.07
N LYS A 121 -8.41 -4.68 -15.08
CA LYS A 121 -7.19 -3.94 -14.73
C LYS A 121 -6.55 -4.52 -13.48
N ASP A 122 -5.31 -4.14 -13.22
CA ASP A 122 -4.67 -4.40 -11.93
C ASP A 122 -5.30 -3.55 -10.81
N PRO A 123 -5.21 -3.98 -9.53
CA PRO A 123 -5.64 -3.16 -8.41
C PRO A 123 -4.86 -1.85 -8.34
N ILE A 124 -5.42 -0.87 -7.63
CA ILE A 124 -4.81 0.46 -7.50
C ILE A 124 -3.58 0.39 -6.61
N PHE A 125 -3.69 -0.35 -5.50
CA PHE A 125 -2.62 -0.68 -4.57
C PHE A 125 -2.28 -2.18 -4.66
N ASN A 126 -1.05 -2.54 -4.31
CA ASN A 126 -0.60 -3.92 -4.25
C ASN A 126 -0.85 -4.55 -2.87
N SER A 127 -0.85 -3.73 -1.82
CA SER A 127 -1.16 -4.16 -0.45
C SER A 127 -1.81 -3.06 0.38
N HIS A 128 -2.51 -3.47 1.43
CA HIS A 128 -3.06 -2.60 2.46
C HIS A 128 -2.72 -3.16 3.85
N MET A 129 -2.45 -2.30 4.82
CA MET A 129 -2.28 -2.66 6.22
C MET A 129 -3.58 -2.47 7.00
N TRP A 130 -4.00 -3.54 7.68
CA TRP A 130 -4.98 -3.50 8.76
C TRP A 130 -4.24 -3.46 10.09
N ASP A 131 -4.35 -2.34 10.80
CA ASP A 131 -3.78 -2.19 12.13
C ASP A 131 -4.86 -2.34 13.21
N GLY A 132 -5.05 -3.59 13.63
CA GLY A 132 -5.94 -3.95 14.74
C GLY A 132 -5.24 -4.03 16.09
N SER A 133 -4.03 -3.47 16.25
CA SER A 133 -3.21 -3.58 17.47
C SER A 133 -3.90 -3.08 18.74
N HIS A 134 -4.78 -2.09 18.61
CA HIS A 134 -5.56 -1.51 19.72
C HIS A 134 -6.86 -2.27 20.02
N GLU A 135 -7.22 -3.27 19.22
CA GLU A 135 -8.39 -4.12 19.46
C GLU A 135 -8.01 -5.39 20.25
N THR A 136 -9.00 -6.09 20.77
CA THR A 136 -8.76 -7.45 21.29
C THR A 136 -8.27 -8.36 20.15
N LEU A 137 -7.40 -9.32 20.43
CA LEU A 137 -6.89 -10.25 19.40
C LEU A 137 -8.03 -10.93 18.62
N SER A 138 -9.11 -11.34 19.29
CA SER A 138 -10.26 -11.96 18.65
C SER A 138 -10.95 -11.01 17.66
N GLU A 139 -11.11 -9.74 18.03
CA GLU A 139 -11.72 -8.73 17.16
C GLU A 139 -10.79 -8.34 16.00
N ASN A 140 -9.50 -8.17 16.27
CA ASN A 140 -8.47 -7.92 15.26
C ASN A 140 -8.49 -9.02 14.19
N LEU A 141 -8.45 -10.29 14.59
CA LEU A 141 -8.47 -11.43 13.66
C LEU A 141 -9.82 -11.59 12.94
N ARG A 142 -10.94 -11.21 13.56
CA ARG A 142 -12.25 -11.22 12.91
C ARG A 142 -12.29 -10.22 11.75
N ILE A 143 -11.93 -8.97 12.01
CA ILE A 143 -11.88 -7.91 11.00
C ILE A 143 -10.83 -8.25 9.93
N GLY A 144 -9.65 -8.71 10.34
CA GLY A 144 -8.58 -9.12 9.43
C GLY A 144 -9.02 -10.22 8.46
N ARG A 145 -9.84 -11.19 8.91
CA ARG A 145 -10.39 -12.22 8.02
C ARG A 145 -11.37 -11.66 6.98
N GLU A 146 -12.25 -10.76 7.40
CA GLU A 146 -13.21 -10.09 6.51
C GLU A 146 -12.48 -9.24 5.45
N LEU A 147 -11.44 -8.51 5.86
CA LEU A 147 -10.59 -7.74 4.95
C LEU A 147 -9.77 -8.64 4.03
N LEU A 148 -9.25 -9.77 4.52
CA LEU A 148 -8.42 -10.69 3.74
C LEU A 148 -9.21 -11.32 2.58
N GLU A 149 -10.46 -11.71 2.82
CA GLU A 149 -11.34 -12.26 1.78
C GLU A 149 -11.53 -11.25 0.63
N ARG A 150 -11.82 -9.99 0.98
CA ARG A 150 -11.97 -8.91 0.01
C ARG A 150 -10.66 -8.56 -0.70
N ALA A 151 -9.56 -8.44 0.04
CA ALA A 151 -8.24 -8.18 -0.51
C ALA A 151 -7.83 -9.26 -1.51
N ALA A 152 -8.01 -10.53 -1.17
CA ALA A 152 -7.74 -11.65 -2.07
C ALA A 152 -8.57 -11.59 -3.35
N ALA A 153 -9.87 -11.29 -3.24
CA ALA A 153 -10.75 -11.11 -4.41
C ALA A 153 -10.31 -9.94 -5.31
N ALA A 154 -9.69 -8.91 -4.72
CA ALA A 154 -9.11 -7.77 -5.42
C ALA A 154 -7.63 -7.96 -5.84
N LYS A 155 -7.05 -9.16 -5.67
CA LYS A 155 -5.62 -9.44 -5.93
C LYS A 155 -4.65 -8.56 -5.14
N ILE A 156 -5.01 -8.25 -3.89
CA ILE A 156 -4.25 -7.40 -2.97
C ILE A 156 -3.74 -8.25 -1.79
N ILE A 157 -2.49 -8.04 -1.38
CA ILE A 157 -1.94 -8.62 -0.14
C ILE A 157 -2.42 -7.80 1.06
N LEU A 158 -2.91 -8.47 2.11
CA LEU A 158 -3.25 -7.83 3.38
C LEU A 158 -2.10 -7.99 4.38
N GLU A 159 -1.58 -6.88 4.88
CA GLU A 159 -0.70 -6.83 6.04
C GLU A 159 -1.55 -6.66 7.31
N VAL A 160 -1.19 -7.36 8.39
CA VAL A 160 -1.93 -7.35 9.66
C VAL A 160 -0.98 -7.20 10.83
N GLU A 161 -1.26 -6.26 11.73
CA GLU A 161 -0.51 -6.07 12.96
C GLU A 161 -1.13 -6.83 14.13
N ILE A 162 -0.32 -7.58 14.89
CA ILE A 162 -0.70 -8.24 16.15
C ILE A 162 0.28 -7.82 17.23
N GLY A 163 -0.25 -7.34 18.36
CA GLY A 163 0.55 -6.66 19.39
C GLY A 163 0.62 -5.17 19.12
N THR A 164 1.26 -4.41 20.01
CA THR A 164 1.43 -2.96 19.85
C THR A 164 2.88 -2.64 19.49
N VAL A 165 3.10 -1.90 18.41
CA VAL A 165 4.38 -1.23 18.19
C VAL A 165 4.53 -0.08 19.20
N GLY A 166 5.68 0.03 19.86
CA GLY A 166 5.98 1.19 20.71
C GLY A 166 6.26 2.43 19.87
N GLY A 167 5.75 3.60 20.27
CA GLY A 167 5.85 4.83 19.48
C GLY A 167 5.08 6.01 20.08
N GLU A 168 5.07 7.15 19.38
CA GLU A 168 4.54 8.46 19.82
C GLU A 168 3.01 8.53 19.97
#